data_AF-A0A3D8YUX7-F1
#
_entry.id   AF-A0A3D8YUX7-F1
#
_cell.length_a   1.000
_cell.length_b   1.000
_cell.length_c   1.000
_cell.angle_alpha   90.00
_cell.angle_beta   90.00
_cell.angle_gamma   90.00
#
_symmetry.space_group_name_H-M   'P 1'
#
loop_
_entity.id
_entity.type
_entity.pdbx_description
1 polymer ?
#
loop_
_entity_poly.entity_id
_entity_poly.type
_entity_poly.pdbx_seq_one_letter_code
_entity_poly.pdbx_strand_id
1 'polypeptide(L)'
;MLKKGIGILLIAGGIIFGVTCTGLLFTEGIFYFFLLFLLAFPLFMAGQWLRIGQTLRKQSLVKFTSIFVQVTLLIPSIFLVFNNYAKLKNETFAREGFLWFQPTSSPTIGLIGTLLLIALVLSIMPKILFGWTHGGKQLTGLILSLFVLTAAFLFITWNDYQAIHEEEGIVVSTWWGKQQTVDWSSVESVEITPYVLKRVANKYSKEPVFAWMFEFKQTNGDRISFKRTDLSTYNLEQSQRVKEQIEKENIPLSVGQMDEATTKWYELELQMENLNPDPFNEFFNK
;
A
#
# COMPACT_ATOMS: atom_id res chain seq x y z
N MET A 1 3.98 40.51 12.56
CA MET A 1 4.10 39.38 11.61
C MET A 1 4.71 38.13 12.25
N LEU A 2 5.77 38.25 13.05
CA LEU A 2 6.45 37.14 13.72
C LEU A 2 5.54 36.18 14.52
N LYS A 3 4.63 36.71 15.36
CA LYS A 3 3.68 35.90 16.15
C LYS A 3 2.76 35.00 15.30
N LYS A 4 2.30 35.50 14.14
CA LYS A 4 1.45 34.72 13.22
C LYS A 4 2.26 33.62 12.52
N GLY A 5 3.52 33.90 12.17
CA GLY A 5 4.43 32.89 11.60
C GLY A 5 4.73 31.76 12.59
N ILE A 6 5.04 32.09 13.85
CA ILE A 6 5.24 31.11 14.93
C ILE A 6 3.95 30.28 15.14
N GLY A 7 2.78 30.92 15.15
CA GLY A 7 1.50 30.22 15.26
C GLY A 7 1.26 29.19 14.15
N ILE A 8 1.63 29.51 12.90
CA ILE A 8 1.54 28.57 11.76
C ILE A 8 2.50 27.39 11.95
N LEU A 9 3.73 27.64 12.40
CA LEU A 9 4.70 26.58 12.68
C LEU A 9 4.21 25.63 13.78
N LEU A 10 3.61 26.16 14.86
CA LEU A 10 3.02 25.32 15.92
C LEU A 10 1.82 24.51 15.44
N ILE A 11 0.97 25.08 14.58
CA ILE A 11 -0.14 24.35 13.95
C ILE A 11 0.40 23.20 13.11
N ALA A 12 1.37 23.47 12.23
CA ALA A 12 1.97 22.46 11.36
C ALA A 12 2.68 21.37 12.19
N GLY A 13 3.48 21.75 13.18
CA GLY A 13 4.14 20.84 14.09
C GLY A 13 3.17 19.97 14.89
N GLY A 14 2.08 20.56 15.40
CA GLY A 14 1.03 19.83 16.11
C GLY A 14 0.30 18.82 15.21
N ILE A 15 0.04 19.19 13.94
CA ILE A 15 -0.54 18.26 12.96
C ILE A 15 0.43 17.13 12.63
N ILE A 16 1.68 17.43 12.28
CA ILE A 16 2.69 16.43 11.93
C ILE A 16 2.88 15.45 13.11
N PHE A 17 3.09 15.99 14.31
CA PHE A 17 3.25 15.18 15.51
C PHE A 17 2.01 14.34 15.82
N GLY A 18 0.81 14.89 15.61
CA GLY A 18 -0.43 14.15 15.77
C GLY A 18 -0.60 13.01 14.75
N VAL A 19 -0.27 13.23 13.49
CA VAL A 19 -0.27 12.17 12.46
C VAL A 19 0.73 11.08 12.81
N THR A 20 1.93 11.44 13.26
CA THR A 20 2.95 10.47 13.74
C THR A 20 2.43 9.66 14.93
N CYS A 21 1.79 10.31 15.91
CA CYS A 21 1.20 9.61 17.05
C CYS A 21 0.12 8.61 16.61
N THR A 22 -0.75 8.99 15.68
CA THR A 22 -1.77 8.06 15.15
C THR A 22 -1.14 6.91 14.37
N GLY A 23 -0.07 7.14 13.60
CA GLY A 23 0.68 6.06 12.94
C GLY A 23 1.23 5.04 13.95
N LEU A 24 1.86 5.54 15.01
CA LEU A 24 2.48 4.71 16.05
C LEU A 24 1.46 4.09 17.03
N LEU A 25 0.26 4.65 17.14
CA LEU A 25 -0.81 4.08 17.97
C LEU A 25 -1.12 2.61 17.60
N PHE A 26 -1.10 2.28 16.30
CA PHE A 26 -1.43 0.95 15.82
C PHE A 26 -0.25 -0.04 15.90
N THR A 27 0.99 0.44 16.07
CA THR A 27 2.19 -0.40 16.13
C THR A 27 2.75 -0.52 17.55
N GLU A 28 2.77 0.57 18.29
CA GLU A 28 3.43 0.70 19.60
C GLU A 28 2.42 0.90 20.77
N GLY A 29 1.13 1.00 20.46
CA GLY A 29 0.03 0.93 21.43
C GLY A 29 -0.46 2.26 22.01
N ILE A 30 -1.28 2.15 23.06
CA ILE A 30 -2.15 3.23 23.56
C ILE A 30 -1.40 4.46 24.09
N PHE A 31 -0.11 4.35 24.41
CA PHE A 31 0.71 5.48 24.86
C PHE A 31 0.69 6.67 23.87
N TYR A 32 0.71 6.38 22.57
CA TYR A 32 0.68 7.41 21.53
C TYR A 32 -0.68 8.11 21.43
N PHE A 33 -1.76 7.48 21.88
CA PHE A 33 -3.05 8.15 22.04
C PHE A 33 -2.95 9.25 23.11
N PHE A 34 -2.27 9.00 24.23
CA PHE A 34 -2.04 10.03 25.25
C PHE A 34 -1.18 11.17 24.73
N LEU A 35 -0.09 10.87 23.98
CA LEU A 35 0.76 11.91 23.37
C LEU A 35 -0.02 12.78 22.37
N LEU A 36 -0.93 12.19 21.60
CA LEU A 36 -1.81 12.92 20.68
C LEU A 36 -2.63 14.00 21.40
N PHE A 37 -3.24 13.68 22.54
CA PHE A 37 -4.09 14.62 23.27
C PHE A 37 -3.34 15.54 24.25
N LEU A 38 -2.20 15.09 24.80
CA LEU A 38 -1.45 15.85 25.81
C LEU A 38 -0.38 16.77 25.20
N LEU A 39 0.09 16.47 23.99
CA LEU A 39 1.14 17.25 23.34
C LEU A 39 0.71 17.80 22.00
N ALA A 40 0.28 16.94 21.07
CA ALA A 40 -0.05 17.37 19.71
C ALA A 40 -1.24 18.34 19.68
N PHE A 41 -2.31 18.02 20.42
CA PHE A 41 -3.51 18.86 20.50
C PHE A 41 -3.24 20.23 21.16
N PRO A 42 -2.59 20.34 22.33
CA PRO A 42 -2.23 21.62 22.92
C PRO A 42 -1.31 22.45 22.04
N LEU A 43 -0.35 21.83 21.34
CA LEU A 43 0.55 22.53 20.41
C LEU A 43 -0.24 23.16 19.26
N PHE A 44 -1.16 22.40 18.67
CA PHE A 44 -2.06 22.90 17.64
C PHE A 44 -2.94 24.04 18.15
N MET A 45 -3.54 23.90 19.33
CA MET A 45 -4.40 24.92 19.92
C MET A 45 -3.64 26.20 20.29
N ALA A 46 -2.43 26.09 20.83
CA ALA A 46 -1.54 27.21 21.10
C ALA A 46 -1.19 27.96 19.80
N GLY A 47 -0.93 27.24 18.72
CA GLY A 47 -0.70 27.83 17.40
C GLY A 47 -1.93 28.58 16.85
N GLN A 48 -3.14 28.02 16.99
CA GLN A 48 -4.38 28.71 16.62
C GLN A 48 -4.59 29.98 17.46
N TRP A 49 -4.27 29.93 18.75
CA TRP A 49 -4.37 31.06 19.66
C TRP A 49 -3.40 32.19 19.27
N LEU A 50 -2.15 31.88 18.96
CA LEU A 50 -1.18 32.87 18.48
C LEU A 50 -1.57 33.50 17.13
N ARG A 51 -2.26 32.74 16.28
CA ARG A 51 -2.69 33.20 14.95
C ARG A 51 -3.90 34.13 15.00
N ILE A 52 -4.90 33.78 15.80
CA ILE A 52 -6.23 34.42 15.81
C ILE A 52 -6.39 35.38 17.02
N GLY A 53 -5.58 35.22 18.07
CA GLY A 53 -5.69 35.98 19.31
C GLY A 53 -6.70 35.37 20.30
N GLN A 54 -6.93 36.06 21.42
CA GLN A 54 -7.83 35.63 22.51
C GLN A 54 -9.32 35.54 22.12
N THR A 55 -9.69 35.93 20.90
CA THR A 55 -11.06 35.83 20.36
C THR A 55 -11.43 34.40 19.90
N LEU A 56 -10.83 33.38 20.50
CA LEU A 56 -11.27 31.98 20.37
C LEU A 56 -12.59 31.79 21.14
N ARG A 57 -13.72 32.14 20.50
CA ARG A 57 -15.05 31.79 21.01
C ARG A 57 -15.21 30.27 21.10
N LYS A 58 -16.12 29.80 21.96
CA LYS A 58 -16.49 28.37 22.13
C LYS A 58 -16.80 27.65 20.81
N GLN A 59 -17.46 28.32 19.87
CA GLN A 59 -17.74 27.79 18.53
C GLN A 59 -16.47 27.56 17.70
N SER A 60 -15.46 28.41 17.85
CA SER A 60 -14.15 28.25 17.20
C SER A 60 -13.36 27.09 17.80
N LEU A 61 -13.43 26.90 19.13
CA LEU A 61 -12.75 25.79 19.80
C LEU A 61 -13.29 24.43 19.33
N VAL A 62 -14.60 24.24 19.30
CA VAL A 62 -15.22 23.00 18.78
C VAL A 62 -14.81 22.76 17.32
N LYS A 63 -14.81 23.81 16.49
CA LYS A 63 -14.36 23.72 15.10
C LYS A 63 -12.90 23.27 15.00
N PHE A 64 -12.00 23.85 15.78
CA PHE A 64 -10.58 23.52 15.74
C PHE A 64 -10.28 22.13 16.31
N THR A 65 -10.96 21.71 17.37
CA THR A 65 -10.88 20.33 17.88
C THR A 65 -11.35 19.34 16.82
N SER A 66 -12.48 19.63 16.15
CA SER A 66 -12.98 18.78 15.07
C SER A 66 -11.97 18.67 13.92
N ILE A 67 -11.38 19.78 13.48
CA ILE A 67 -10.35 19.80 12.43
C ILE A 67 -9.15 18.96 12.87
N PHE A 68 -8.66 19.17 14.10
CA PHE A 68 -7.52 18.44 14.62
C PHE A 68 -7.78 16.93 14.59
N VAL A 69 -8.84 16.46 15.25
CA VAL A 69 -9.19 15.02 15.30
C VAL A 69 -9.36 14.45 13.89
N GLN A 70 -9.97 15.19 12.97
CA GLN A 70 -10.16 14.70 11.60
C GLN A 70 -8.83 14.54 10.86
N VAL A 71 -7.94 15.54 10.95
CA VAL A 71 -6.66 15.53 10.23
C VAL A 71 -5.64 14.60 10.86
N THR A 72 -5.58 14.54 12.18
CA THR A 72 -4.54 13.76 12.89
C THR A 72 -4.98 12.34 13.22
N LEU A 73 -6.28 12.07 13.38
CA LEU A 73 -6.79 10.75 13.74
C LEU A 73 -7.58 10.09 12.61
N LEU A 74 -8.64 10.74 12.10
CA LEU A 74 -9.57 10.11 11.15
C LEU A 74 -8.93 9.81 9.79
N ILE A 75 -8.30 10.80 9.14
CA ILE A 75 -7.64 10.61 7.84
C ILE A 75 -6.53 9.56 7.94
N PRO A 76 -5.55 9.66 8.88
CA PRO A 76 -4.48 8.68 8.95
C PRO A 76 -5.01 7.29 9.28
N SER A 77 -6.04 7.15 10.13
CA SER A 77 -6.66 5.85 10.39
C SER A 77 -7.26 5.22 9.14
N ILE A 78 -7.94 6.00 8.28
CA ILE A 78 -8.47 5.51 7.00
C ILE A 78 -7.34 4.98 6.11
N PHE A 79 -6.24 5.73 6.01
CA PHE A 79 -5.05 5.28 5.26
C PHE A 79 -4.41 4.03 5.88
N LEU A 80 -4.32 3.96 7.21
CA LEU A 80 -3.75 2.80 7.91
C LEU A 80 -4.59 1.55 7.71
N VAL A 81 -5.92 1.64 7.79
CA VAL A 81 -6.83 0.53 7.49
C VAL A 81 -6.60 0.02 6.08
N PHE A 82 -6.54 0.93 5.09
CA PHE A 82 -6.32 0.54 3.71
C PHE A 82 -4.92 -0.03 3.46
N ASN A 83 -3.88 0.53 4.07
CA ASN A 83 -2.51 0.04 3.94
C ASN A 83 -2.33 -1.33 4.62
N ASN A 84 -2.97 -1.53 5.78
CA ASN A 84 -2.93 -2.79 6.50
C ASN A 84 -3.86 -3.85 5.91
N TYR A 85 -4.82 -3.48 5.05
CA TYR A 85 -5.73 -4.43 4.42
C TYR A 85 -4.99 -5.51 3.62
N ALA A 86 -4.01 -5.12 2.81
CA ALA A 86 -3.17 -6.06 2.06
C ALA A 86 -2.35 -6.97 2.98
N LYS A 87 -1.82 -6.40 4.08
CA LYS A 87 -1.06 -7.15 5.09
C LYS A 87 -1.95 -8.17 5.81
N LEU A 88 -3.14 -7.76 6.25
CA LEU A 88 -4.11 -8.61 6.92
C LEU A 88 -4.58 -9.75 6.02
N LYS A 89 -4.80 -9.48 4.72
CA LYS A 89 -5.06 -10.53 3.74
C LYS A 89 -3.90 -11.50 3.64
N ASN A 90 -2.68 -11.00 3.52
CA ASN A 90 -1.50 -11.86 3.50
C ASN A 90 -1.43 -12.73 4.76
N GLU A 91 -1.60 -12.17 5.96
CA GLU A 91 -1.59 -12.95 7.22
C GLU A 91 -2.75 -13.95 7.32
N THR A 92 -3.92 -13.64 6.75
CA THR A 92 -5.11 -14.52 6.81
C THR A 92 -5.03 -15.67 5.80
N PHE A 93 -4.48 -15.40 4.61
CA PHE A 93 -4.46 -16.34 3.50
C PHE A 93 -3.10 -16.99 3.27
N ALA A 94 -2.00 -16.47 3.81
CA ALA A 94 -0.70 -17.15 3.85
C ALA A 94 -0.79 -18.34 4.82
N ARG A 95 -1.45 -19.39 4.36
CA ARG A 95 -1.38 -20.74 4.91
C ARG A 95 0.01 -21.32 4.69
N GLU A 96 0.33 -22.37 5.44
CA GLU A 96 1.48 -23.23 5.16
C GLU A 96 1.44 -23.69 3.68
N GLY A 97 2.56 -23.58 2.96
CA GLY A 97 2.68 -24.01 1.57
C GLY A 97 2.54 -22.92 0.49
N PHE A 98 2.21 -21.67 0.83
CA PHE A 98 2.28 -20.57 -0.16
C PHE A 98 3.72 -20.07 -0.34
N LEU A 99 4.26 -20.26 -1.55
CA LEU A 99 5.56 -19.75 -1.98
C LEU A 99 5.53 -18.27 -2.35
N TRP A 100 4.36 -17.80 -2.78
CA TRP A 100 4.13 -16.41 -3.15
C TRP A 100 2.68 -16.04 -2.98
N PHE A 101 2.40 -14.87 -2.39
CA PHE A 101 1.05 -14.32 -2.28
C PHE A 101 0.96 -12.89 -2.82
N GLN A 102 -0.04 -12.63 -3.66
CA GLN A 102 -0.44 -11.29 -4.11
C GLN A 102 -1.88 -11.02 -3.65
N PRO A 103 -2.11 -9.92 -2.89
CA PRO A 103 -3.40 -9.64 -2.25
C PRO A 103 -4.49 -9.13 -3.21
N THR A 104 -4.21 -9.09 -4.51
CA THR A 104 -5.14 -8.71 -5.58
C THR A 104 -4.83 -9.54 -6.81
N SER A 105 -5.87 -10.08 -7.46
CA SER A 105 -5.76 -10.83 -8.72
C SER A 105 -5.52 -9.91 -9.93
N SER A 106 -5.85 -8.62 -9.82
CA SER A 106 -5.73 -7.65 -10.90
C SER A 106 -5.26 -6.27 -10.41
N PRO A 107 -4.30 -5.61 -11.10
CA PRO A 107 -3.92 -4.23 -10.82
C PRO A 107 -5.10 -3.25 -10.86
N THR A 108 -6.11 -3.52 -11.69
CA THR A 108 -7.29 -2.66 -11.83
C THR A 108 -8.11 -2.61 -10.55
N ILE A 109 -8.22 -3.75 -9.84
CA ILE A 109 -8.97 -3.84 -8.56
C ILE A 109 -8.26 -2.98 -7.50
N GLY A 110 -6.94 -3.09 -7.39
CA GLY A 110 -6.14 -2.25 -6.50
C GLY A 110 -6.28 -0.75 -6.81
N LEU A 111 -6.33 -0.39 -8.09
CA LEU A 111 -6.53 1.00 -8.54
C LEU A 111 -7.94 1.53 -8.18
N ILE A 112 -8.99 0.74 -8.39
CA ILE A 112 -10.36 1.12 -8.02
C ILE A 112 -10.45 1.36 -6.51
N GLY A 113 -9.90 0.46 -5.69
CA GLY A 113 -9.87 0.62 -4.24
C GLY A 113 -9.16 1.91 -3.81
N THR A 114 -8.04 2.22 -4.46
CA THR A 114 -7.28 3.46 -4.20
C THR A 114 -8.08 4.71 -4.60
N LEU A 115 -8.77 4.69 -5.74
CA LEU A 115 -9.60 5.81 -6.19
C LEU A 115 -10.80 6.04 -5.26
N LEU A 116 -11.45 4.98 -4.78
CA LEU A 116 -12.54 5.09 -3.80
C LEU A 116 -12.06 5.74 -2.50
N LEU A 117 -10.87 5.35 -2.02
CA LEU A 117 -10.26 5.94 -0.84
C LEU A 117 -9.98 7.44 -1.03
N ILE A 118 -9.36 7.82 -2.16
CA ILE A 118 -9.07 9.22 -2.48
C ILE A 118 -10.37 10.03 -2.56
N ALA A 119 -11.39 9.51 -3.26
CA ALA A 119 -12.70 10.16 -3.37
C ALA A 119 -13.36 10.36 -2.00
N LEU A 120 -13.29 9.37 -1.11
CA LEU A 120 -13.80 9.47 0.26
C LEU A 120 -13.07 10.56 1.05
N VAL A 121 -11.73 10.56 1.05
CA VAL A 121 -10.92 11.56 1.75
C VAL A 121 -11.21 12.97 1.23
N LEU A 122 -11.23 13.16 -0.10
CA LEU A 122 -11.55 14.44 -0.72
C LEU A 122 -12.97 14.91 -0.41
N SER A 123 -13.94 14.01 -0.34
CA SER A 123 -15.33 14.34 0.01
C SER A 123 -15.49 14.78 1.47
N ILE A 124 -14.63 14.29 2.37
CA ILE A 124 -14.61 14.69 3.77
C ILE A 124 -13.94 16.07 3.93
N MET A 125 -12.99 16.46 3.07
CA MET A 125 -12.22 17.72 3.18
C MET A 125 -13.08 18.99 3.37
N PRO A 126 -14.16 19.25 2.58
CA PRO A 126 -14.97 20.45 2.76
C PRO A 126 -15.64 20.51 4.13
N LYS A 127 -16.06 19.36 4.70
CA LYS A 127 -16.64 19.27 6.04
C LYS A 127 -15.60 19.58 7.12
N ILE A 128 -14.33 19.22 6.89
CA ILE A 128 -13.22 19.55 7.77
C ILE A 128 -12.95 21.06 7.74
N LEU A 129 -12.75 21.63 6.55
CA LEU A 129 -12.33 23.04 6.40
C LEU A 129 -13.43 24.03 6.79
N PHE A 130 -14.66 23.76 6.38
CA PHE A 130 -15.79 24.70 6.50
C PHE A 130 -16.78 24.31 7.61
N GLY A 131 -16.63 23.13 8.21
CA GLY A 131 -17.48 22.61 9.29
C GLY A 131 -18.53 21.59 8.82
N TRP A 132 -19.02 20.77 9.75
CA TRP A 132 -19.93 19.65 9.44
C TRP A 132 -21.29 20.07 8.86
N THR A 133 -21.70 21.32 9.04
CA THR A 133 -22.92 21.90 8.45
C THR A 133 -22.74 22.28 6.98
N HIS A 134 -21.50 22.43 6.50
CA HIS A 134 -21.20 22.81 5.12
C HIS A 134 -21.60 21.72 4.13
N GLY A 135 -22.15 22.07 2.96
CA GLY A 135 -22.65 21.11 1.96
C GLY A 135 -23.92 20.33 2.35
N GLY A 136 -24.51 20.61 3.53
CA GLY A 136 -25.81 20.10 3.93
C GLY A 136 -25.95 18.57 3.93
N LYS A 137 -27.20 18.11 3.72
CA LYS A 137 -27.55 16.68 3.69
C LYS A 137 -26.98 15.96 2.45
N GLN A 138 -26.82 16.66 1.32
CA GLN A 138 -26.32 16.07 0.08
C GLN A 138 -24.86 15.62 0.21
N LEU A 139 -23.97 16.49 0.68
CA LEU A 139 -22.56 16.13 0.90
C LEU A 139 -22.44 15.03 1.96
N THR A 140 -23.27 15.08 3.00
CA THR A 140 -23.32 14.03 4.03
C THR A 140 -23.75 12.69 3.44
N GLY A 141 -24.78 12.69 2.59
CA GLY A 141 -25.23 11.51 1.85
C GLY A 141 -24.13 10.95 0.94
N LEU A 142 -23.42 11.80 0.20
CA LEU A 142 -22.30 11.39 -0.64
C LEU A 142 -21.18 10.73 0.18
N ILE A 143 -20.78 11.33 1.31
CA ILE A 143 -19.73 10.76 2.18
C ILE A 143 -20.17 9.39 2.70
N LEU A 144 -21.42 9.27 3.17
CA LEU A 144 -21.96 8.00 3.67
C LEU A 144 -22.02 6.95 2.56
N SER A 145 -22.51 7.31 1.36
CA SER A 145 -22.55 6.40 0.21
C SER A 145 -21.14 5.95 -0.20
N LEU A 146 -20.17 6.86 -0.25
CA LEU A 146 -18.77 6.52 -0.55
C LEU A 146 -18.15 5.63 0.52
N PHE A 147 -18.45 5.88 1.80
CA PHE A 147 -17.98 5.05 2.90
C PHE A 147 -18.53 3.63 2.79
N VAL A 148 -19.84 3.49 2.60
CA VAL A 148 -20.50 2.18 2.41
C VAL A 148 -19.97 1.49 1.16
N LEU A 149 -19.82 2.21 0.04
CA LEU A 149 -19.27 1.68 -1.20
C LEU A 149 -17.83 1.19 -1.01
N THR A 150 -16.99 1.95 -0.31
CA THR A 150 -15.60 1.56 -0.02
C THR A 150 -15.55 0.32 0.87
N ALA A 151 -16.36 0.29 1.94
CA ALA A 151 -16.44 -0.87 2.83
C ALA A 151 -16.96 -2.12 2.11
N ALA A 152 -18.01 -1.99 1.29
CA ALA A 152 -18.54 -3.08 0.47
C ALA A 152 -17.51 -3.55 -0.56
N PHE A 153 -16.78 -2.64 -1.19
CA PHE A 153 -15.71 -2.98 -2.12
C PHE A 153 -14.59 -3.78 -1.44
N LEU A 154 -14.12 -3.33 -0.27
CA LEU A 154 -13.15 -4.08 0.52
C LEU A 154 -13.69 -5.46 0.92
N PHE A 155 -14.95 -5.55 1.36
CA PHE A 155 -15.56 -6.83 1.70
C PHE A 155 -15.63 -7.80 0.51
N ILE A 156 -16.08 -7.33 -0.66
CA ILE A 156 -16.21 -8.17 -1.86
C ILE A 156 -14.83 -8.59 -2.39
N THR A 157 -13.84 -7.70 -2.33
CA THR A 157 -12.46 -7.99 -2.76
C THR A 157 -11.64 -8.71 -1.70
N TRP A 158 -12.23 -9.12 -0.58
CA TRP A 158 -11.53 -9.85 0.47
C TRP A 158 -10.92 -11.15 -0.04
N ASN A 159 -11.70 -11.91 -0.82
CA ASN A 159 -11.25 -13.16 -1.41
C ASN A 159 -10.51 -12.98 -2.74
N ASP A 160 -10.25 -11.74 -3.19
CA ASP A 160 -9.54 -11.49 -4.44
C ASP A 160 -8.03 -11.62 -4.24
N TYR A 161 -7.41 -12.71 -4.65
CA TYR A 161 -5.97 -12.89 -4.50
C TYR A 161 -5.41 -13.80 -5.59
N GLN A 162 -4.10 -13.75 -5.75
CA GLN A 162 -3.36 -14.64 -6.63
C GLN A 162 -2.14 -15.17 -5.86
N ALA A 163 -1.90 -16.46 -5.91
CA ALA A 163 -0.83 -17.09 -5.14
C ALA A 163 -0.20 -18.27 -5.88
N ILE A 164 1.03 -18.59 -5.50
CA ILE A 164 1.74 -19.81 -5.89
C ILE A 164 1.80 -20.70 -4.64
N HIS A 165 1.26 -21.89 -4.74
CA HIS A 165 1.22 -22.89 -3.69
C HIS A 165 2.07 -24.10 -4.07
N GLU A 166 2.75 -24.71 -3.11
CA GLU A 166 3.60 -25.89 -3.30
C GLU A 166 2.80 -27.05 -3.92
N GLU A 167 1.68 -27.44 -3.29
CA GLU A 167 0.87 -28.58 -3.75
C GLU A 167 -0.20 -28.21 -4.80
N GLU A 168 -0.98 -27.14 -4.59
CA GLU A 168 -2.09 -26.75 -5.46
C GLU A 168 -1.67 -26.02 -6.75
N GLY A 169 -0.40 -25.66 -6.93
CA GLY A 169 0.03 -24.87 -8.09
C GLY A 169 -0.37 -23.40 -8.00
N ILE A 170 -0.90 -22.83 -9.09
CA ILE A 170 -1.26 -21.41 -9.15
C ILE A 170 -2.72 -21.22 -8.77
N VAL A 171 -2.97 -20.53 -7.67
CA VAL A 171 -4.32 -20.25 -7.16
C VAL A 171 -4.69 -18.81 -7.51
N VAL A 172 -5.71 -18.65 -8.35
CA VAL A 172 -6.33 -17.36 -8.69
C VAL A 172 -7.73 -17.34 -8.10
N SER A 173 -7.94 -16.56 -7.05
CA SER A 173 -9.27 -16.31 -6.51
C SER A 173 -9.72 -14.91 -6.92
N THR A 174 -10.82 -14.84 -7.65
CA THR A 174 -11.39 -13.56 -8.09
C THR A 174 -12.40 -13.04 -7.07
N TRP A 175 -12.58 -11.72 -7.02
CA TRP A 175 -13.61 -11.03 -6.22
C TRP A 175 -15.06 -11.54 -6.39
N TRP A 176 -15.36 -12.35 -7.42
CA TRP A 176 -16.68 -13.00 -7.60
C TRP A 176 -16.77 -14.39 -6.94
N GLY A 177 -15.75 -14.79 -6.18
CA GLY A 177 -15.69 -16.08 -5.50
C GLY A 177 -15.37 -17.26 -6.42
N LYS A 178 -14.99 -17.01 -7.69
CA LYS A 178 -14.44 -18.05 -8.55
C LYS A 178 -12.96 -18.22 -8.21
N GLN A 179 -12.65 -19.35 -7.59
CA GLN A 179 -11.30 -19.85 -7.42
C GLN A 179 -10.97 -20.73 -8.62
N GLN A 180 -9.95 -20.34 -9.37
CA GLN A 180 -9.32 -21.16 -10.39
C GLN A 180 -7.98 -21.61 -9.83
N THR A 181 -7.82 -22.92 -9.71
CA THR A 181 -6.53 -23.54 -9.39
C THR A 181 -5.97 -24.09 -10.69
N VAL A 182 -4.74 -23.71 -11.02
CA VAL A 182 -3.99 -24.24 -12.16
C VAL A 182 -2.92 -25.15 -11.59
N ASP A 183 -3.17 -26.45 -11.70
CA ASP A 183 -2.21 -27.47 -11.27
C ASP A 183 -0.88 -27.31 -12.02
N TRP A 184 0.22 -27.69 -11.37
CA TRP A 184 1.54 -27.69 -11.98
C TRP A 184 1.61 -28.46 -13.31
N SER A 185 0.83 -29.54 -13.43
CA SER A 185 0.72 -30.35 -14.65
C SER A 185 0.15 -29.59 -15.86
N SER A 186 -0.55 -28.48 -15.63
CA SER A 186 -1.14 -27.63 -16.67
C SER A 186 -0.22 -26.47 -17.08
N VAL A 187 0.96 -26.35 -16.44
CA VAL A 187 1.98 -25.35 -16.76
C VAL A 187 2.96 -25.94 -17.77
N GLU A 188 3.04 -25.34 -18.95
CA GLU A 188 3.92 -25.79 -20.03
C GLU A 188 5.35 -25.26 -19.86
N SER A 189 5.49 -24.01 -19.43
CA SER A 189 6.80 -23.38 -19.20
C SER A 189 6.69 -22.14 -18.32
N VAL A 190 7.81 -21.76 -17.72
CA VAL A 190 7.94 -20.53 -16.94
C VAL A 190 9.08 -19.68 -17.48
N GLU A 191 8.82 -18.38 -17.64
CA GLU A 191 9.82 -17.40 -18.04
C GLU A 191 10.03 -16.38 -16.92
N ILE A 192 11.28 -16.18 -16.49
CA ILE A 192 11.66 -15.11 -15.57
C ILE A 192 12.15 -13.94 -16.40
N THR A 193 11.35 -12.87 -16.50
CA THR A 193 11.70 -11.71 -17.31
C THR A 193 12.15 -10.55 -16.41
N PRO A 194 13.43 -10.17 -16.42
CA PRO A 194 13.90 -8.93 -15.81
C PRO A 194 13.50 -7.73 -16.67
N TYR A 195 13.12 -6.61 -16.04
CA TYR A 195 12.70 -5.39 -16.74
C TYR A 195 12.88 -4.14 -15.88
N VAL A 196 12.90 -2.98 -16.55
CA VAL A 196 12.92 -1.68 -15.87
C VAL A 196 11.51 -1.14 -15.72
N LEU A 197 11.04 -1.03 -14.48
CA LEU A 197 9.76 -0.42 -14.14
C LEU A 197 9.91 1.10 -14.05
N LYS A 198 9.37 1.83 -15.02
CA LYS A 198 9.23 3.29 -14.94
C LYS A 198 8.14 3.65 -13.92
N ARG A 199 8.53 4.17 -12.75
CA ARG A 199 7.55 4.59 -11.73
C ARG A 199 6.75 5.81 -12.21
N VAL A 200 5.42 5.70 -12.18
CA VAL A 200 4.51 6.83 -12.40
C VAL A 200 4.44 7.66 -11.10
N ALA A 201 5.17 8.77 -11.08
CA ALA A 201 5.07 9.99 -10.25
C ALA A 201 4.82 9.93 -8.71
N ASN A 202 4.54 8.78 -8.08
CA ASN A 202 3.88 8.76 -6.76
C ASN A 202 4.68 8.13 -5.62
N LYS A 203 5.97 7.82 -5.80
CA LYS A 203 6.80 7.22 -4.74
C LYS A 203 8.22 7.80 -4.75
N TYR A 204 8.38 8.99 -4.17
CA TYR A 204 9.61 9.68 -3.71
C TYR A 204 10.88 9.75 -4.62
N SER A 205 10.97 9.01 -5.73
CA SER A 205 11.93 9.17 -6.80
C SER A 205 11.19 8.96 -8.14
N LYS A 206 11.56 9.76 -9.15
CA LYS A 206 11.15 9.53 -10.55
C LYS A 206 12.00 8.46 -11.22
N GLU A 207 12.90 7.84 -10.45
CA GLU A 207 13.90 6.96 -10.98
C GLU A 207 13.23 5.63 -11.35
N PRO A 208 13.50 5.15 -12.57
CA PRO A 208 13.18 3.78 -12.93
C PRO A 208 13.76 2.82 -11.89
N VAL A 209 13.08 1.69 -11.68
CA VAL A 209 13.59 0.65 -10.80
C VAL A 209 13.71 -0.68 -11.51
N PHE A 210 14.67 -1.50 -11.10
CA PHE A 210 14.79 -2.87 -11.53
C PHE A 210 13.64 -3.70 -10.94
N ALA A 211 13.10 -4.59 -11.77
CA ALA A 211 11.98 -5.45 -11.45
C ALA A 211 12.13 -6.77 -12.21
N TRP A 212 11.47 -7.82 -11.74
CA TRP A 212 11.38 -9.08 -12.49
C TRP A 212 10.00 -9.68 -12.33
N MET A 213 9.60 -10.50 -13.30
CA MET A 213 8.34 -11.23 -13.24
C MET A 213 8.51 -12.68 -13.64
N PHE A 214 7.72 -13.55 -13.02
CA PHE A 214 7.49 -14.92 -13.46
C PHE A 214 6.28 -14.93 -14.38
N GLU A 215 6.43 -15.42 -15.61
CA GLU A 215 5.35 -15.66 -16.55
C GLU A 215 5.12 -17.17 -16.70
N PHE A 216 4.00 -17.67 -16.16
CA PHE A 216 3.58 -19.05 -16.27
C PHE A 216 2.72 -19.20 -17.53
N LYS A 217 3.22 -19.95 -18.52
CA LYS A 217 2.50 -20.29 -19.75
C LYS A 217 1.79 -21.62 -19.53
N GLN A 218 0.47 -21.63 -19.69
CA GLN A 218 -0.36 -22.82 -19.54
C GLN A 218 -0.53 -23.57 -20.85
N THR A 219 -0.85 -24.87 -20.78
CA THR A 219 -1.08 -25.72 -21.96
C THR A 219 -2.25 -25.23 -22.84
N ASN A 220 -3.20 -24.50 -22.27
CA ASN A 220 -4.31 -23.90 -23.01
C ASN A 220 -3.95 -22.58 -23.73
N GLY A 221 -2.70 -22.10 -23.59
CA GLY A 221 -2.21 -20.85 -24.14
C GLY A 221 -2.37 -19.62 -23.24
N ASP A 222 -3.05 -19.74 -22.09
CA ASP A 222 -3.19 -18.65 -21.13
C ASP A 222 -1.86 -18.35 -20.42
N ARG A 223 -1.73 -17.11 -19.95
CA ARG A 223 -0.55 -16.65 -19.20
C ARG A 223 -0.95 -16.05 -17.87
N ILE A 224 -0.25 -16.46 -16.82
CA ILE A 224 -0.37 -15.87 -15.48
C ILE A 224 0.97 -15.27 -15.11
N SER A 225 0.98 -14.01 -14.64
CA SER A 225 2.21 -13.32 -14.27
C SER A 225 2.25 -12.95 -12.79
N PHE A 226 3.45 -13.04 -12.19
CA PHE A 226 3.74 -12.62 -10.83
C PHE A 226 4.94 -11.67 -10.85
N LYS A 227 4.76 -10.44 -10.35
CA LYS A 227 5.75 -9.35 -10.47
C LYS A 227 6.39 -8.99 -9.13
N ARG A 228 7.71 -8.75 -9.13
CA ARG A 228 8.48 -8.10 -8.06
C ARG A 228 9.01 -6.77 -8.56
N THR A 229 9.05 -5.78 -7.67
CA THR A 229 9.33 -4.38 -8.05
C THR A 229 10.48 -3.76 -7.26
N ASP A 230 11.22 -4.58 -6.50
CA ASP A 230 12.28 -4.16 -5.59
C ASP A 230 13.28 -5.30 -5.36
N LEU A 231 14.57 -4.97 -5.39
CA LEU A 231 15.66 -5.86 -5.00
C LEU A 231 15.76 -5.91 -3.47
N SER A 232 15.56 -7.10 -2.91
CA SER A 232 15.78 -7.37 -1.49
C SER A 232 16.09 -8.85 -1.29
N THR A 233 16.83 -9.18 -0.24
CA THR A 233 17.13 -10.57 0.13
C THR A 233 15.85 -11.38 0.31
N TYR A 234 14.82 -10.79 0.94
CA TYR A 234 13.51 -11.42 1.10
C TYR A 234 12.85 -11.77 -0.24
N ASN A 235 12.82 -10.84 -1.20
CA ASN A 235 12.23 -11.11 -2.51
C ASN A 235 13.03 -12.15 -3.31
N LEU A 236 14.36 -12.17 -3.15
CA LEU A 236 15.22 -13.17 -3.75
C LEU A 236 14.94 -14.56 -3.18
N GLU A 237 14.90 -14.72 -1.85
CA GLU A 237 14.59 -15.99 -1.18
C GLU A 237 13.21 -16.53 -1.61
N GLN A 238 12.19 -15.67 -1.65
CA GLN A 238 10.86 -16.06 -2.13
C GLN A 238 10.89 -16.49 -3.61
N SER A 239 11.65 -15.79 -4.46
CA SER A 239 11.79 -16.13 -5.87
C SER A 239 12.59 -17.43 -6.08
N GLN A 240 13.58 -17.69 -5.24
CA GLN A 240 14.35 -18.94 -5.23
C GLN A 240 13.46 -20.13 -4.87
N ARG A 241 12.60 -20.01 -3.84
CA ARG A 241 11.64 -21.07 -3.50
C ARG A 241 10.67 -21.39 -4.64
N VAL A 242 10.21 -20.36 -5.36
CA VAL A 242 9.38 -20.57 -6.57
C VAL A 242 10.18 -21.28 -7.66
N LYS A 243 11.44 -20.89 -7.89
CA LYS A 243 12.35 -21.54 -8.85
C LYS A 243 12.58 -23.01 -8.51
N GLU A 244 12.89 -23.32 -7.25
CA GLU A 244 13.06 -24.69 -6.74
C GLU A 244 11.80 -25.55 -6.95
N GLN A 245 10.61 -24.99 -6.72
CA GLN A 245 9.36 -25.69 -6.95
C GLN A 245 9.12 -25.97 -8.44
N ILE A 246 9.42 -25.01 -9.34
CA ILE A 246 9.31 -25.20 -10.80
C ILE A 246 10.25 -26.33 -11.26
N GLU A 247 11.50 -26.33 -10.76
CA GLU A 247 12.49 -27.37 -11.05
C GLU A 247 12.04 -28.75 -10.53
N LYS A 248 11.48 -28.81 -9.31
CA LYS A 248 10.94 -30.03 -8.70
C LYS A 248 9.81 -30.65 -9.53
N GLU A 249 8.94 -29.83 -10.10
CA GLU A 249 7.84 -30.27 -10.97
C GLU A 249 8.30 -30.56 -12.41
N ASN A 250 9.62 -30.45 -12.71
CA ASN A 250 10.21 -30.63 -14.03
C ASN A 250 9.62 -29.72 -15.11
N ILE A 251 9.19 -28.52 -14.72
CA ILE A 251 8.64 -27.53 -15.66
C ILE A 251 9.80 -26.78 -16.32
N PRO A 252 9.83 -26.66 -17.67
CA PRO A 252 10.83 -25.87 -18.37
C PRO A 252 10.88 -24.42 -17.85
N LEU A 253 12.05 -24.00 -17.38
CA LEU A 253 12.32 -22.66 -16.89
C LEU A 253 13.34 -21.96 -17.79
N SER A 254 13.07 -20.71 -18.15
CA SER A 254 14.01 -19.86 -18.86
C SER A 254 14.13 -18.50 -18.19
N VAL A 255 15.35 -17.98 -18.06
CA VAL A 255 15.58 -16.60 -17.63
C VAL A 255 15.81 -15.72 -18.85
N GLY A 256 15.02 -14.66 -18.97
CA GLY A 256 15.15 -13.66 -20.02
C GLY A 256 16.45 -12.87 -19.88
N GLN A 257 17.09 -12.58 -21.01
CA GLN A 257 18.31 -11.77 -21.02
C GLN A 257 18.02 -10.32 -20.63
N MET A 258 18.88 -9.75 -19.78
CA MET A 258 18.85 -8.32 -19.48
C MET A 258 19.44 -7.52 -20.64
N ASP A 259 18.73 -6.49 -21.09
CA ASP A 259 19.31 -5.49 -21.98
C ASP A 259 20.27 -4.55 -21.20
N GLU A 260 21.09 -3.80 -21.92
CA GLU A 260 22.10 -2.91 -21.30
C GLU A 260 21.47 -1.90 -20.32
N ALA A 261 20.25 -1.44 -20.61
CA ALA A 261 19.54 -0.53 -19.74
C ALA A 261 19.10 -1.21 -18.43
N THR A 262 18.58 -2.43 -18.51
CA THR A 262 18.15 -3.23 -17.35
C THR A 262 19.34 -3.62 -16.49
N THR A 263 20.45 -4.04 -17.09
CA THR A 263 21.69 -4.36 -16.37
C THR A 263 22.21 -3.17 -15.57
N LYS A 264 22.21 -1.97 -16.15
CA LYS A 264 22.64 -0.74 -15.45
C LYS A 264 21.79 -0.46 -14.20
N TRP A 265 20.47 -0.62 -14.30
CA TRP A 265 19.58 -0.42 -13.15
C TRP A 265 19.74 -1.51 -12.09
N TYR A 266 19.91 -2.75 -12.51
CA TYR A 266 20.19 -3.88 -11.63
C TYR A 266 21.46 -3.65 -10.78
N GLU A 267 22.58 -3.32 -11.44
CA GLU A 267 23.85 -3.07 -10.75
C GLU A 267 23.79 -1.85 -9.83
N LEU A 268 23.14 -0.78 -10.28
CA LEU A 268 22.97 0.44 -9.49
C LEU A 268 22.17 0.17 -8.21
N GLU A 269 21.05 -0.54 -8.32
CA GLU A 269 20.22 -0.86 -7.15
C GLU A 269 20.90 -1.81 -6.17
N LEU A 270 21.64 -2.82 -6.65
CA LEU A 270 22.45 -3.67 -5.77
C LEU A 270 23.45 -2.85 -4.94
N GLN A 271 24.09 -1.85 -5.55
CA GLN A 271 25.01 -0.94 -4.87
C GLN A 271 24.29 -0.02 -3.88
N MET A 272 23.16 0.59 -4.30
CA MET A 272 22.40 1.51 -3.45
C MET A 272 21.82 0.82 -2.21
N GLU A 273 21.32 -0.41 -2.37
CA GLU A 273 20.76 -1.22 -1.28
C GLU A 273 21.83 -2.01 -0.51
N ASN A 274 23.11 -1.90 -0.89
CA ASN A 274 24.24 -2.60 -0.29
C ASN A 274 24.02 -4.13 -0.20
N LEU A 275 23.49 -4.72 -1.28
CA LEU A 275 23.18 -6.15 -1.38
C LEU A 275 24.37 -6.92 -1.95
N ASN A 276 24.59 -8.15 -1.47
CA ASN A 276 25.60 -9.04 -2.05
C ASN A 276 25.16 -9.44 -3.48
N PRO A 277 25.93 -9.14 -4.53
CA PRO A 277 25.55 -9.44 -5.91
C PRO A 277 25.54 -10.93 -6.25
N ASP A 278 26.35 -11.75 -5.58
CA ASP A 278 26.55 -13.17 -5.94
C ASP A 278 25.24 -13.98 -6.01
N PRO A 279 24.37 -14.00 -4.98
CA PRO A 279 23.14 -14.79 -5.03
C PRO A 279 22.12 -14.26 -6.04
N PHE A 280 22.13 -12.95 -6.34
CA PHE A 280 21.26 -12.39 -7.39
C PHE A 280 21.77 -12.74 -8.78
N ASN A 281 23.08 -12.67 -8.99
CA ASN A 281 23.72 -13.09 -10.24
C ASN A 281 23.46 -14.57 -10.51
N GLU A 282 23.54 -15.43 -9.50
CA GLU A 282 23.20 -16.84 -9.64
C GLU A 282 21.74 -17.07 -10.04
N PHE A 283 20.82 -16.28 -9.47
CA PHE A 283 19.41 -16.38 -9.80
C PHE A 283 19.11 -16.04 -11.27
N PHE A 284 19.77 -15.01 -11.82
CA PHE A 284 19.53 -14.53 -13.18
C PHE A 284 20.43 -15.12 -14.27
N ASN A 285 21.57 -15.75 -13.93
CA ASN A 285 22.51 -16.31 -14.91
C ASN A 285 22.37 -17.83 -15.15
N LYS A 286 21.44 -18.49 -14.45
CA LYS A 286 21.08 -19.91 -14.64
C LYS A 286 19.65 -20.04 -15.14
#